data_AF-A0A2E9Q832-F1
#
_entry.id   AF-A0A2E9Q832-F1
#
_cell.length_a   1.000
_cell.length_b   1.000
_cell.length_c   1.000
_cell.angle_alpha   90.00
_cell.angle_beta   90.00
_cell.angle_gamma   90.00
#
_symmetry.space_group_name_H-M   'P 1'
#
loop_
_entity.id
_entity.type
_entity.pdbx_description
1 polymer ?
#
loop_
_entity_poly.entity_id
_entity_poly.type
_entity_poly.pdbx_seq_one_letter_code
_entity_poly.pdbx_strand_id
1 'polypeptide(L)'
;MKNTIRSTSIIPGLLLLSLFYTFLAACAPMERIPLDRCEEIRGVPGPADMALENRSAFGVDRMIVASQERRGRDPESEYLDQGGIKFIPLAGTNRHQVLDFEFSGRDEYPFHPEALDLAQVGGGRYLFVLNHARRTQHAVEVFRVDRTTLVFMGRFRHRFIEYPSDIVGLGLDEFYVINRRASNSMEHFSKSMAFTGSGSLVYYSNQTYFRILDNLKSPTGMALSPDQTKLWITLAGSEQLLALERGSGSSVRELARISVAGTPINPSFNGSSNLFLATIPSAYDWSSHADDAAEKAPSRILQVDTLQGRTAVAYQNPGEEISGATIAVANGNRIYLGQKYDSFVLACAAP
;
A
#
# COMPACT_ATOMS: atom_id res chain seq x y z
N MET A 1 -70.14 38.97 -7.14
CA MET A 1 -70.01 38.89 -5.66
C MET A 1 -69.29 37.59 -5.32
N LYS A 2 -68.19 37.70 -4.56
CA LYS A 2 -67.42 36.67 -3.82
C LYS A 2 -66.97 35.42 -4.59
N ASN A 3 -65.71 35.44 -5.05
CA ASN A 3 -64.91 34.22 -5.21
C ASN A 3 -63.76 34.23 -4.20
N THR A 4 -63.74 33.20 -3.37
CA THR A 4 -62.89 33.03 -2.19
C THR A 4 -61.54 32.44 -2.60
N ILE A 5 -60.44 33.14 -2.33
CA ILE A 5 -59.09 32.63 -2.49
C ILE A 5 -58.79 31.74 -1.27
N ARG A 6 -58.61 30.43 -1.48
CA ARG A 6 -58.07 29.52 -0.47
C ARG A 6 -56.54 29.56 -0.52
N SER A 7 -55.95 30.01 0.57
CA SER A 7 -54.54 29.83 0.92
C SER A 7 -54.26 28.34 1.15
N THR A 8 -53.35 27.76 0.36
CA THR A 8 -52.72 26.46 0.66
C THR A 8 -51.40 26.72 1.38
N SER A 9 -51.37 26.43 2.69
CA SER A 9 -50.14 26.30 3.46
C SER A 9 -49.29 25.16 2.88
N ILE A 10 -48.06 25.48 2.50
CA ILE A 10 -47.02 24.50 2.17
C ILE A 10 -46.49 23.94 3.49
N ILE A 11 -46.68 22.64 3.69
CA ILE A 11 -46.30 21.90 4.90
C ILE A 11 -44.76 21.73 4.94
N PRO A 12 -44.04 22.15 6.00
CA PRO A 12 -42.58 22.01 6.11
C PRO A 12 -42.10 20.59 6.48
N GLY A 13 -42.98 19.58 6.39
CA GLY A 13 -42.74 18.23 6.93
C GLY A 13 -41.96 17.27 6.03
N LEU A 14 -41.78 17.56 4.73
CA LEU A 14 -41.14 16.62 3.80
C LEU A 14 -39.59 16.72 3.77
N LEU A 15 -39.01 17.82 4.25
CA LEU A 15 -37.55 18.03 4.24
C LEU A 15 -36.84 17.40 5.46
N LEU A 16 -37.57 17.10 6.54
CA LEU A 16 -37.02 16.45 7.74
C LEU A 16 -36.98 14.92 7.63
N LEU A 17 -37.87 14.31 6.82
CA LEU A 17 -37.90 12.86 6.65
C LEU A 17 -36.79 12.34 5.72
N SER A 18 -36.36 13.14 4.73
CA SER A 18 -35.26 12.77 3.84
C SER A 18 -33.89 12.86 4.53
N LEU A 19 -33.72 13.78 5.50
CA LEU A 19 -32.52 13.83 6.34
C LEU A 19 -32.44 12.65 7.33
N PHE A 20 -33.57 12.06 7.73
CA PHE A 20 -33.56 10.93 8.68
C PHE A 20 -33.24 9.60 7.99
N TYR A 21 -33.63 9.42 6.73
CA TYR A 21 -33.31 8.21 5.95
C TYR A 21 -31.86 8.16 5.46
N THR A 22 -31.20 9.31 5.25
CA THR A 22 -29.78 9.35 4.92
C THR A 22 -28.86 9.05 6.10
N PHE A 23 -29.34 9.22 7.34
CA PHE A 23 -28.57 8.88 8.55
C PHE A 23 -28.63 7.40 8.95
N LEU A 24 -29.67 6.66 8.57
CA LEU A 24 -29.82 5.24 8.95
C LEU A 24 -28.98 4.28 8.10
N ALA A 25 -28.54 4.69 6.90
CA ALA A 25 -27.66 3.87 6.07
C ALA A 25 -26.18 3.90 6.53
N ALA A 26 -25.81 4.81 7.43
CA ALA A 26 -24.43 5.02 7.89
C ALA A 26 -24.01 4.15 9.10
N CYS A 27 -24.88 3.24 9.56
CA CYS A 27 -24.63 2.38 10.73
C CYS A 27 -24.83 0.89 10.43
N ALA A 28 -24.90 0.48 9.16
CA ALA A 28 -24.89 -0.95 8.86
C ALA A 28 -23.50 -1.52 9.22
N PRO A 29 -23.42 -2.55 10.08
CA PRO A 29 -22.15 -3.20 10.37
C PRO A 29 -21.56 -3.75 9.08
N MET A 30 -20.24 -3.62 8.92
CA MET A 30 -19.53 -4.13 7.75
C MET A 30 -19.77 -5.63 7.61
N GLU A 31 -20.30 -6.03 6.46
CA GLU A 31 -20.47 -7.44 6.12
C GLU A 31 -19.11 -8.15 6.16
N ARG A 32 -19.01 -9.28 6.86
CA ARG A 32 -17.77 -10.06 6.92
C ARG A 32 -17.68 -10.99 5.72
N ILE A 33 -16.54 -10.95 5.03
CA ILE A 33 -16.15 -11.91 3.99
C ILE A 33 -14.87 -12.57 4.52
N PRO A 34 -14.98 -13.68 5.26
CA PRO A 34 -13.86 -14.30 5.96
C PRO A 34 -12.96 -15.07 5.00
N LEU A 35 -11.72 -15.27 5.43
CA LEU A 35 -10.83 -16.28 4.86
C LEU A 35 -10.74 -17.46 5.84
N ASP A 36 -10.56 -18.66 5.30
CA ASP A 36 -10.46 -19.86 6.13
C ASP A 36 -9.05 -20.09 6.67
N ARG A 37 -8.95 -20.77 7.81
CA ARG A 37 -7.68 -21.28 8.38
C ARG A 37 -6.61 -20.17 8.51
N CYS A 38 -7.01 -19.03 9.07
CA CYS A 38 -6.11 -17.93 9.36
C CYS A 38 -5.25 -18.20 10.60
N GLU A 39 -3.96 -17.88 10.51
CA GLU A 39 -2.99 -17.92 11.60
C GLU A 39 -2.12 -16.65 11.60
N GLU A 40 -1.81 -16.13 12.77
CA GLU A 40 -0.91 -14.99 12.90
C GLU A 40 0.56 -15.44 12.94
N ILE A 41 1.38 -14.81 12.10
CA ILE A 41 2.83 -14.92 12.12
C ILE A 41 3.38 -13.70 12.86
N ARG A 42 3.61 -13.85 14.17
CA ARG A 42 4.00 -12.78 15.10
C ARG A 42 5.50 -12.48 15.06
N GLY A 43 5.88 -11.29 15.52
CA GLY A 43 7.28 -10.85 15.62
C GLY A 43 7.74 -9.99 14.45
N VAL A 44 6.79 -9.44 13.71
CA VAL A 44 7.04 -8.51 12.61
C VAL A 44 6.31 -7.21 12.91
N PRO A 45 6.92 -6.23 13.60
CA PRO A 45 6.30 -4.93 13.83
C PRO A 45 5.93 -4.24 12.51
N GLY A 46 4.67 -3.84 12.38
CA GLY A 46 4.15 -3.06 11.25
C GLY A 46 4.58 -3.55 9.87
N PRO A 47 4.19 -4.77 9.44
CA PRO A 47 4.49 -5.33 8.13
C PRO A 47 3.69 -4.63 7.01
N ALA A 48 4.06 -3.38 6.71
CA ALA A 48 3.29 -2.48 5.85
C ALA A 48 3.27 -2.93 4.38
N ASP A 49 4.33 -3.61 3.96
CA ASP A 49 4.52 -4.07 2.59
C ASP A 49 5.40 -5.33 2.54
N MET A 50 5.19 -6.16 1.52
CA MET A 50 5.78 -7.49 1.42
C MET A 50 5.99 -7.95 -0.04
N ALA A 51 7.06 -8.69 -0.27
CA ALA A 51 7.35 -9.30 -1.57
C ALA A 51 7.62 -10.80 -1.43
N LEU A 52 7.09 -11.58 -2.37
CA LEU A 52 7.31 -13.02 -2.42
C LEU A 52 8.59 -13.33 -3.21
N GLU A 53 9.56 -13.97 -2.57
CA GLU A 53 10.68 -14.60 -3.26
C GLU A 53 10.37 -16.07 -3.55
N ASN A 54 10.00 -16.35 -4.81
CA ASN A 54 9.80 -17.71 -5.30
C ASN A 54 11.13 -18.44 -5.46
N ARG A 55 11.21 -19.71 -5.05
CA ARG A 55 12.43 -20.54 -5.09
C ARG A 55 13.64 -19.78 -4.52
N SER A 56 13.52 -19.33 -3.28
CA SER A 56 14.62 -18.67 -2.57
C SER A 56 15.88 -19.54 -2.53
N ALA A 57 16.99 -18.99 -2.05
CA ALA A 57 18.21 -19.76 -1.84
C ALA A 57 18.07 -20.91 -0.81
N PHE A 58 16.93 -21.01 -0.10
CA PHE A 58 16.59 -22.17 0.73
C PHE A 58 15.97 -23.33 -0.06
N GLY A 59 15.71 -23.16 -1.36
CA GLY A 59 14.95 -24.12 -2.18
C GLY A 59 13.44 -24.11 -1.93
N VAL A 60 12.96 -23.20 -1.07
CA VAL A 60 11.53 -22.96 -0.78
C VAL A 60 11.18 -21.50 -1.03
N ASP A 61 9.90 -21.18 -1.12
CA ASP A 61 9.45 -19.79 -1.19
C ASP A 61 9.60 -19.11 0.18
N ARG A 62 9.88 -17.80 0.19
CA ARG A 62 9.85 -16.98 1.41
C ARG A 62 9.20 -15.62 1.15
N MET A 63 8.53 -15.08 2.17
CA MET A 63 8.10 -13.69 2.17
C MET A 63 9.25 -12.80 2.66
N ILE A 64 9.48 -11.67 2.00
CA ILE A 64 10.35 -10.58 2.47
C ILE A 64 9.44 -9.44 2.92
N VAL A 65 9.69 -8.89 4.10
CA VAL A 65 8.76 -7.98 4.78
C VAL A 65 9.48 -6.72 5.25
N ALA A 66 8.93 -5.55 4.91
CA ALA A 66 9.33 -4.28 5.50
C ALA A 66 8.72 -4.17 6.90
N SER A 67 9.55 -4.06 7.93
CA SER A 67 9.11 -4.06 9.34
C SER A 67 9.55 -2.79 10.05
N GLN A 68 8.62 -2.12 10.71
CA GLN A 68 8.84 -0.90 11.49
C GLN A 68 7.74 -0.75 12.54
N GLU A 69 8.12 -0.54 13.81
CA GLU A 69 7.20 -0.06 14.83
C GLU A 69 6.93 1.44 14.62
N ARG A 70 5.67 1.83 14.44
CA ARG A 70 5.29 3.17 13.97
C ARG A 70 4.60 4.05 15.02
N ARG A 71 4.17 3.47 16.14
CA ARG A 71 3.49 4.20 17.21
C ARG A 71 4.49 4.93 18.12
N GLY A 72 5.65 4.32 18.38
CA GLY A 72 6.72 4.94 19.16
C GLY A 72 7.41 6.07 18.40
N ARG A 73 7.17 7.33 18.80
CA ARG A 73 7.82 8.51 18.23
C ARG A 73 8.40 9.44 19.29
N ASP A 74 9.46 10.15 18.93
CA ASP A 74 10.01 11.25 19.72
C ASP A 74 9.23 12.56 19.54
N PRO A 75 9.53 13.64 20.30
CA PRO A 75 8.86 14.94 20.15
C PRO A 75 9.04 15.61 18.77
N GLU A 76 10.02 15.17 17.97
CA GLU A 76 10.24 15.64 16.59
C GLU A 76 9.50 14.76 15.55
N SER A 77 8.72 13.79 16.03
CA SER A 77 7.97 12.80 15.26
C SER A 77 8.84 11.76 14.54
N GLU A 78 10.11 11.60 14.94
CA GLU A 78 10.98 10.54 14.45
C GLU A 78 10.66 9.21 15.15
N TYR A 79 10.88 8.09 14.46
CA TYR A 79 10.65 6.77 15.04
C TYR A 79 11.68 6.46 16.13
N LEU A 80 11.21 5.92 17.26
CA LEU A 80 12.09 5.53 18.37
C LEU A 80 12.88 4.26 18.05
N ASP A 81 12.25 3.30 17.37
CA ASP A 81 12.84 2.02 17.03
C ASP A 81 13.38 2.00 15.60
N GLN A 82 14.55 1.39 15.41
CA GLN A 82 15.03 1.06 14.06
C GLN A 82 14.14 -0.01 13.44
N GLY A 83 13.85 0.16 12.15
CA GLY A 83 13.16 -0.85 11.37
C GLY A 83 14.13 -1.88 10.80
N GLY A 84 13.59 -2.80 10.02
CA GLY A 84 14.36 -3.88 9.42
C GLY A 84 13.64 -4.53 8.24
N ILE A 85 14.41 -5.28 7.46
CA ILE A 85 13.85 -6.22 6.50
C ILE A 85 13.91 -7.60 7.14
N LYS A 86 12.75 -8.23 7.26
CA LYS A 86 12.61 -9.59 7.77
C LYS A 86 12.25 -10.53 6.63
N PHE A 87 12.45 -11.83 6.85
CA PHE A 87 11.91 -12.84 5.96
C PHE A 87 11.26 -13.99 6.71
N ILE A 88 10.32 -14.65 6.02
CA ILE A 88 9.50 -15.73 6.55
C ILE A 88 9.52 -16.89 5.54
N PRO A 89 10.19 -18.01 5.82
CA PRO A 89 10.08 -19.20 4.98
C PRO A 89 8.63 -19.71 4.96
N LEU A 90 8.11 -20.04 3.78
CA LEU A 90 6.70 -20.46 3.62
C LEU A 90 6.52 -21.98 3.60
N ALA A 91 7.62 -22.74 3.58
CA ALA A 91 7.64 -24.19 3.65
C ALA A 91 8.86 -24.70 4.42
N GLY A 92 8.92 -26.02 4.65
CA GLY A 92 10.00 -26.67 5.39
C GLY A 92 9.87 -26.54 6.91
N THR A 93 10.93 -26.91 7.63
CA THR A 93 10.95 -26.96 9.11
C THR A 93 10.83 -25.59 9.77
N ASN A 94 11.28 -24.53 9.08
CA ASN A 94 11.25 -23.15 9.56
C ASN A 94 10.04 -22.39 9.00
N ARG A 95 9.00 -23.10 8.54
CA ARG A 95 7.78 -22.48 8.01
C ARG A 95 7.21 -21.51 9.05
N HIS A 96 6.92 -20.29 8.60
CA HIS A 96 6.34 -19.21 9.42
C HIS A 96 7.25 -18.72 10.56
N GLN A 97 8.51 -19.13 10.59
CA GLN A 97 9.49 -18.50 11.48
C GLN A 97 9.89 -17.13 10.92
N VAL A 98 9.81 -16.10 11.77
CA VAL A 98 10.29 -14.76 11.43
C VAL A 98 11.80 -14.69 11.65
N LEU A 99 12.54 -14.30 10.63
CA LEU A 99 13.99 -14.22 10.64
C LEU A 99 14.46 -12.85 10.14
N ASP A 100 15.59 -12.39 10.65
CA ASP A 100 16.23 -11.15 10.20
C ASP A 100 17.22 -11.43 9.07
N PHE A 101 17.33 -10.47 8.14
CA PHE A 101 18.47 -10.44 7.22
C PHE A 101 19.69 -9.82 7.90
N GLU A 102 20.86 -10.39 7.61
CA GLU A 102 22.13 -9.71 7.87
C GLU A 102 22.39 -8.68 6.76
N PHE A 103 22.83 -7.47 7.12
CA PHE A 103 23.21 -6.46 6.14
C PHE A 103 24.72 -6.49 5.91
N SER A 104 25.13 -6.58 4.65
CA SER A 104 26.54 -6.52 4.26
C SER A 104 26.83 -5.22 3.51
N GLY A 105 27.79 -4.43 4.00
CA GLY A 105 28.27 -3.21 3.35
C GLY A 105 27.36 -1.99 3.48
N ARG A 106 26.24 -2.09 4.21
CA ARG A 106 25.39 -0.95 4.55
C ARG A 106 25.99 -0.18 5.74
N ASP A 107 25.96 1.14 5.68
CA ASP A 107 26.35 2.02 6.79
C ASP A 107 25.26 2.12 7.88
N GLU A 108 25.56 2.86 8.95
CA GLU A 108 24.65 3.12 10.08
C GLU A 108 23.59 4.18 9.76
N TYR A 109 23.32 4.47 8.49
CA TYR A 109 22.27 5.41 8.12
C TYR A 109 20.92 4.93 8.66
N PRO A 110 20.11 5.80 9.30
CA PRO A 110 18.84 5.38 9.90
C PRO A 110 17.97 4.60 8.91
N PHE A 111 17.34 3.54 9.40
CA PHE A 111 16.62 2.60 8.56
C PHE A 111 15.20 2.41 9.06
N HIS A 112 14.26 2.99 8.32
CA HIS A 112 12.82 2.91 8.55
C HIS A 112 12.14 2.54 7.23
N PRO A 113 12.22 1.25 6.83
CA PRO A 113 11.63 0.77 5.58
C PRO A 113 10.10 0.85 5.64
N GLU A 114 9.48 1.34 4.57
CA GLU A 114 8.02 1.42 4.46
C GLU A 114 7.45 0.58 3.32
N ALA A 115 8.07 0.65 2.14
CA ALA A 115 7.66 -0.09 0.95
C ALA A 115 8.84 -0.84 0.34
N LEU A 116 8.58 -1.93 -0.38
CA LEU A 116 9.62 -2.69 -1.05
C LEU A 116 9.13 -3.37 -2.33
N ASP A 117 10.06 -3.61 -3.24
CA ASP A 117 9.82 -4.44 -4.42
C ASP A 117 11.00 -5.35 -4.70
N LEU A 118 10.71 -6.54 -5.22
CA LEU A 118 11.70 -7.58 -5.51
C LEU A 118 11.82 -7.79 -7.02
N ALA A 119 12.87 -7.22 -7.61
CA ALA A 119 13.15 -7.36 -9.03
C ALA A 119 14.06 -8.57 -9.30
N GLN A 120 13.77 -9.33 -10.36
CA GLN A 120 14.66 -10.37 -10.88
C GLN A 120 15.35 -9.88 -12.15
N VAL A 121 16.68 -9.72 -12.08
CA VAL A 121 17.48 -9.11 -13.15
C VAL A 121 18.72 -9.97 -13.41
N GLY A 122 18.91 -10.43 -14.65
CA GLY A 122 20.11 -11.18 -15.03
C GLY A 122 20.37 -12.45 -14.21
N GLY A 123 19.31 -13.10 -13.70
CA GLY A 123 19.41 -14.28 -12.83
C GLY A 123 19.65 -13.97 -11.34
N GLY A 124 19.95 -12.72 -10.98
CA GLY A 124 19.99 -12.24 -9.60
C GLY A 124 18.66 -11.67 -9.13
N ARG A 125 18.54 -11.49 -7.81
CA ARG A 125 17.38 -10.84 -7.18
C ARG A 125 17.83 -9.60 -6.43
N TYR A 126 17.07 -8.54 -6.60
CA TYR A 126 17.38 -7.23 -6.06
C TYR A 126 16.17 -6.67 -5.34
N LEU A 127 16.35 -6.35 -4.07
CA LEU A 127 15.34 -5.75 -3.23
C LEU A 127 15.52 -4.23 -3.28
N PHE A 128 14.51 -3.55 -3.79
CA PHE A 128 14.37 -2.10 -3.71
C PHE A 128 13.59 -1.80 -2.45
N VAL A 129 14.15 -0.96 -1.57
CA VAL A 129 13.54 -0.60 -0.30
C VAL A 129 13.38 0.89 -0.26
N LEU A 130 12.16 1.34 0.00
CA LEU A 130 11.91 2.73 0.31
C LEU A 130 12.15 2.98 1.80
N ASN A 131 13.17 3.79 2.10
CA ASN A 131 13.60 4.12 3.45
C ASN A 131 13.26 5.56 3.83
N HIS A 132 12.48 5.74 4.90
CA HIS A 132 12.20 7.04 5.53
C HIS A 132 13.16 7.31 6.69
N ALA A 133 14.45 7.42 6.40
CA ALA A 133 15.51 7.55 7.39
C ALA A 133 15.28 8.67 8.43
N ARG A 134 14.70 9.79 7.99
CA ARG A 134 14.18 10.85 8.87
C ARG A 134 12.91 11.43 8.27
N ARG A 135 12.18 12.24 9.02
CA ARG A 135 10.93 12.89 8.59
C ARG A 135 11.00 13.57 7.21
N THR A 136 12.16 14.14 6.86
CA THR A 136 12.40 14.82 5.57
C THR A 136 13.55 14.19 4.76
N GLN A 137 14.06 13.03 5.18
CA GLN A 137 15.16 12.34 4.51
C GLN A 137 14.68 10.98 4.05
N HIS A 138 14.47 10.87 2.74
CA HIS A 138 14.01 9.65 2.10
C HIS A 138 15.06 9.17 1.10
N ALA A 139 15.11 7.85 0.92
CA ALA A 139 15.98 7.23 -0.05
C ALA A 139 15.37 5.93 -0.58
N VAL A 140 15.72 5.59 -1.81
CA VAL A 140 15.62 4.20 -2.28
C VAL A 140 16.95 3.52 -1.97
N GLU A 141 16.93 2.43 -1.23
CA GLU A 141 18.10 1.59 -0.97
C GLU A 141 17.95 0.28 -1.72
N VAL A 142 19.00 -0.14 -2.43
CA VAL A 142 18.99 -1.34 -3.26
C VAL A 142 19.93 -2.36 -2.67
N PHE A 143 19.45 -3.60 -2.57
CA PHE A 143 20.20 -4.73 -2.03
C PHE A 143 20.15 -5.89 -3.01
N ARG A 144 21.26 -6.59 -3.20
CA ARG A 144 21.22 -7.95 -3.76
C ARG A 144 20.78 -8.91 -2.67
N VAL A 145 19.81 -9.76 -2.98
CA VAL A 145 19.26 -10.75 -2.06
C VAL A 145 20.04 -12.05 -2.16
N ASP A 146 20.73 -12.43 -1.10
CA ASP A 146 21.34 -13.74 -0.92
C ASP A 146 20.48 -14.60 0.04
N ARG A 147 21.04 -15.70 0.57
CA ARG A 147 20.29 -16.64 1.41
C ARG A 147 19.80 -16.03 2.71
N THR A 148 20.67 -15.40 3.49
CA THR A 148 20.31 -14.76 4.77
C THR A 148 20.86 -13.34 4.86
N THR A 149 21.37 -12.83 3.75
CA THR A 149 22.11 -11.57 3.69
C THR A 149 21.52 -10.66 2.62
N LEU A 150 21.42 -9.36 2.94
CA LEU A 150 21.18 -8.29 1.99
C LEU A 150 22.49 -7.56 1.74
N VAL A 151 23.05 -7.73 0.53
CA VAL A 151 24.29 -7.06 0.13
C VAL A 151 23.93 -5.69 -0.42
N PHE A 152 24.37 -4.63 0.25
CA PHE A 152 24.07 -3.27 -0.13
C PHE A 152 24.72 -2.91 -1.47
N MET A 153 23.89 -2.43 -2.41
CA MET A 153 24.31 -2.06 -3.76
C MET A 153 24.38 -0.54 -3.92
N GLY A 154 23.53 0.20 -3.22
CA GLY A 154 23.53 1.66 -3.29
C GLY A 154 22.32 2.30 -2.64
N ARG A 155 22.43 3.62 -2.45
CA ARG A 155 21.38 4.49 -1.90
C ARG A 155 21.15 5.66 -2.85
N PHE A 156 19.91 5.83 -3.26
CA PHE A 156 19.47 6.82 -4.22
C PHE A 156 18.66 7.90 -3.50
N ARG A 157 19.21 9.12 -3.49
CA ARG A 157 18.58 10.31 -2.94
C ARG A 157 18.55 11.37 -4.03
N HIS A 158 17.39 11.99 -4.23
CA HIS A 158 17.25 13.00 -5.25
C HIS A 158 16.11 13.95 -4.90
N ARG A 159 16.15 15.18 -5.41
CA ARG A 159 15.07 16.17 -5.23
C ARG A 159 13.71 15.74 -5.80
N PHE A 160 13.66 14.66 -6.58
CA PHE A 160 12.41 14.07 -7.09
C PHE A 160 11.93 12.88 -6.24
N ILE A 161 12.67 12.50 -5.19
CA ILE A 161 12.23 11.56 -4.16
C ILE A 161 11.91 12.42 -2.93
N GLU A 162 10.76 13.08 -2.96
CA GLU A 162 10.40 14.15 -2.02
C GLU A 162 9.67 13.62 -0.80
N TYR A 163 8.61 12.85 -1.03
CA TYR A 163 7.85 12.19 0.01
C TYR A 163 7.26 10.92 -0.60
N PRO A 164 8.13 9.93 -0.85
CA PRO A 164 7.77 8.74 -1.59
C PRO A 164 6.76 7.89 -0.82
N SER A 165 5.91 7.16 -1.53
CA SER A 165 4.95 6.20 -0.96
C SER A 165 5.25 4.77 -1.35
N ASP A 166 5.81 4.56 -2.55
CA ASP A 166 6.13 3.22 -3.06
C ASP A 166 7.21 3.26 -4.14
N ILE A 167 7.81 2.10 -4.39
CA ILE A 167 8.94 1.85 -5.28
C ILE A 167 8.70 0.56 -6.07
N VAL A 168 9.08 0.57 -7.34
CA VAL A 168 9.06 -0.62 -8.19
C VAL A 168 10.36 -0.72 -8.97
N GLY A 169 11.07 -1.83 -8.84
CA GLY A 169 12.32 -2.13 -9.52
C GLY A 169 12.11 -2.71 -10.92
N LEU A 170 12.91 -2.25 -11.88
CA LEU A 170 12.88 -2.72 -13.28
C LEU A 170 14.20 -3.37 -13.69
N GLY A 171 15.30 -2.82 -13.19
CA GLY A 171 16.66 -3.19 -13.50
C GLY A 171 17.57 -2.73 -12.36
N LEU A 172 18.86 -3.03 -12.44
CA LEU A 172 19.84 -2.63 -11.40
C LEU A 172 19.89 -1.11 -11.17
N ASP A 173 19.79 -0.34 -12.26
CA ASP A 173 19.80 1.12 -12.27
C ASP A 173 18.53 1.68 -12.93
N GLU A 174 17.40 1.02 -12.71
CA GLU A 174 16.12 1.40 -13.32
C GLU A 174 14.95 1.08 -12.38
N PHE A 175 14.15 2.09 -12.04
CA PHE A 175 13.01 1.94 -11.13
C PHE A 175 11.98 3.08 -11.27
N TYR A 176 10.77 2.86 -10.76
CA TYR A 176 9.76 3.90 -10.56
C TYR A 176 9.60 4.23 -9.08
N VAL A 177 9.43 5.51 -8.75
CA VAL A 177 9.00 5.99 -7.43
C VAL A 177 7.72 6.79 -7.60
N ILE A 178 6.74 6.57 -6.73
CA ILE A 178 5.63 7.51 -6.57
C ILE A 178 5.85 8.37 -5.34
N ASN A 179 5.59 9.66 -5.48
CA ASN A 179 5.57 10.59 -4.35
C ASN A 179 4.14 10.90 -3.97
N ARG A 180 3.81 10.74 -2.70
CA ARG A 180 2.61 11.32 -2.09
C ARG A 180 2.92 12.78 -1.70
N ARG A 181 1.91 13.65 -1.60
CA ARG A 181 2.13 15.08 -1.28
C ARG A 181 2.89 15.23 0.06
N ALA A 182 3.83 16.17 0.15
CA ALA A 182 4.49 16.57 1.40
C ALA A 182 3.47 17.05 2.46
N SER A 183 3.64 16.58 3.69
CA SER A 183 2.73 16.71 4.83
C SER A 183 2.91 18.04 5.60
N ASN A 184 2.50 19.16 5.03
CA ASN A 184 2.58 20.47 5.71
C ASN A 184 1.16 20.90 6.12
N SER A 185 0.74 20.55 7.34
CA SER A 185 -0.59 20.82 7.95
C SER A 185 -1.14 22.23 7.72
N MET A 186 -0.29 23.25 7.60
CA MET A 186 -0.68 24.66 7.45
C MET A 186 -1.11 25.05 6.02
N GLU A 187 -0.78 24.24 5.01
CA GLU A 187 -1.25 24.44 3.62
C GLU A 187 -2.57 23.68 3.34
N HIS A 188 -3.02 22.81 4.27
CA HIS A 188 -4.21 21.98 4.11
C HIS A 188 -5.52 22.77 4.17
N PHE A 189 -5.59 23.90 4.88
CA PHE A 189 -6.86 24.63 4.99
C PHE A 189 -7.18 25.47 3.76
N SER A 190 -6.17 26.04 3.08
CA SER A 190 -6.40 26.93 1.94
C SER A 190 -6.50 26.21 0.59
N LYS A 191 -5.98 24.98 0.47
CA LYS A 191 -6.01 24.18 -0.77
C LYS A 191 -6.90 22.93 -0.75
N SER A 192 -7.44 22.50 0.40
CA SER A 192 -8.32 21.31 0.47
C SER A 192 -9.64 21.46 -0.29
N MET A 193 -10.07 22.68 -0.62
CA MET A 193 -11.22 22.92 -1.50
C MET A 193 -10.89 22.80 -2.99
N ALA A 194 -9.62 22.75 -3.38
CA ALA A 194 -9.23 22.60 -4.77
C ALA A 194 -8.82 21.14 -5.03
N PHE A 195 -9.62 20.44 -5.84
CA PHE A 195 -9.37 19.14 -6.44
C PHE A 195 -8.09 19.12 -7.32
N THR A 196 -6.93 19.53 -6.81
CA THR A 196 -5.65 19.50 -7.50
C THR A 196 -4.83 18.33 -6.96
N GLY A 197 -4.50 17.36 -7.82
CA GLY A 197 -3.59 16.29 -7.41
C GLY A 197 -2.20 16.87 -7.17
N SER A 198 -1.39 16.23 -6.34
CA SER A 198 -0.05 16.75 -5.99
C SER A 198 1.00 15.66 -5.78
N GLY A 199 0.64 14.41 -6.04
CA GLY A 199 1.62 13.35 -6.18
C GLY A 199 2.23 13.34 -7.58
N SER A 200 3.34 12.61 -7.71
CA SER A 200 4.04 12.43 -8.98
C SER A 200 4.49 10.98 -9.15
N LEU A 201 4.67 10.58 -10.40
CA LEU A 201 5.39 9.37 -10.77
C LEU A 201 6.74 9.78 -11.35
N VAL A 202 7.80 9.22 -10.78
CA VAL A 202 9.18 9.48 -11.17
C VAL A 202 9.79 8.18 -11.68
N TYR A 203 10.41 8.26 -12.84
CA TYR A 203 11.19 7.19 -13.44
C TYR A 203 12.68 7.51 -13.28
N TYR A 204 13.43 6.56 -12.77
CA TYR A 204 14.88 6.61 -12.72
C TYR A 204 15.45 5.63 -13.73
N SER A 205 16.45 6.09 -14.51
CA SER A 205 17.25 5.23 -15.36
C SER A 205 18.63 5.83 -15.57
N ASN A 206 19.68 5.02 -15.36
CA ASN A 206 21.07 5.38 -15.65
C ASN A 206 21.44 6.78 -15.12
N GLN A 207 21.32 6.99 -13.80
CA GLN A 207 21.64 8.24 -13.11
C GLN A 207 20.73 9.44 -13.44
N THR A 208 19.72 9.26 -14.28
CA THR A 208 18.79 10.33 -14.66
C THR A 208 17.41 10.08 -14.08
N TYR A 209 16.81 11.14 -13.52
CA TYR A 209 15.44 11.11 -13.03
C TYR A 209 14.50 11.90 -13.93
N PHE A 210 13.38 11.29 -14.28
CA PHE A 210 12.32 11.87 -15.10
C PHE A 210 11.05 11.92 -14.28
N ARG A 211 10.46 13.11 -14.11
CA ARG A 211 9.10 13.22 -13.61
C ARG A 211 8.15 12.96 -14.78
N ILE A 212 7.51 11.80 -14.80
CA ILE A 212 6.76 11.31 -15.96
C ILE A 212 5.26 11.56 -15.84
N LEU A 213 4.74 11.63 -14.61
CA LEU A 213 3.39 12.12 -14.34
C LEU A 213 3.41 13.05 -13.13
N ASP A 214 2.51 14.02 -13.18
CA ASP A 214 2.24 15.00 -12.13
C ASP A 214 0.74 14.98 -11.78
N ASN A 215 0.40 15.65 -10.70
CA ASN A 215 -0.98 15.82 -10.23
C ASN A 215 -1.71 14.49 -9.96
N LEU A 216 -0.99 13.46 -9.53
CA LEU A 216 -1.59 12.22 -9.04
C LEU A 216 -2.34 12.49 -7.72
N LYS A 217 -3.49 11.83 -7.58
CA LYS A 217 -4.42 11.99 -6.45
C LYS A 217 -3.99 11.12 -5.27
N SER A 218 -3.01 11.61 -4.52
CA SER A 218 -2.44 10.92 -3.34
C SER A 218 -2.03 9.48 -3.68
N PRO A 219 -1.05 9.26 -4.57
CA PRO A 219 -0.65 7.91 -4.94
C PRO A 219 -0.04 7.17 -3.75
N THR A 220 -0.42 5.91 -3.54
CA THR A 220 -0.09 5.16 -2.31
C THR A 220 0.69 3.87 -2.55
N GLY A 221 0.49 3.22 -3.69
CA GLY A 221 1.12 1.95 -4.05
C GLY A 221 1.18 1.72 -5.55
N MET A 222 2.03 0.78 -5.97
CA MET A 222 2.31 0.41 -7.34
C MET A 222 2.49 -1.09 -7.51
N ALA A 223 2.22 -1.58 -8.72
CA ALA A 223 2.59 -2.93 -9.12
C ALA A 223 2.87 -3.01 -10.62
N LEU A 224 3.86 -3.82 -11.00
CA LEU A 224 4.05 -4.21 -12.40
C LEU A 224 3.25 -5.46 -12.73
N SER A 225 2.71 -5.50 -13.95
CA SER A 225 2.21 -6.75 -14.50
C SER A 225 3.34 -7.78 -14.60
N PRO A 226 3.06 -9.09 -14.54
CA PRO A 226 4.09 -10.13 -14.60
C PRO A 226 4.93 -10.13 -15.88
N ASP A 227 4.37 -9.66 -17.00
CA ASP A 227 5.09 -9.43 -18.26
C ASP A 227 5.84 -8.08 -18.32
N GLN A 228 5.75 -7.31 -17.24
CA GLN A 228 6.29 -5.98 -17.04
C GLN A 228 5.81 -4.91 -18.03
N THR A 229 4.78 -5.17 -18.83
CA THR A 229 4.32 -4.22 -19.86
C THR A 229 3.40 -3.13 -19.31
N LYS A 230 2.84 -3.31 -18.10
CA LYS A 230 1.89 -2.38 -17.49
C LYS A 230 2.30 -2.03 -16.07
N LEU A 231 2.13 -0.76 -15.72
CA LEU A 231 2.29 -0.24 -14.37
C LEU A 231 0.90 0.12 -13.81
N TRP A 232 0.62 -0.37 -12.61
CA TRP A 232 -0.62 -0.10 -11.89
C TRP A 232 -0.31 0.81 -10.71
N ILE A 233 -1.13 1.83 -10.49
CA ILE A 233 -0.92 2.83 -9.43
C ILE A 233 -2.22 3.05 -8.68
N THR A 234 -2.19 2.93 -7.37
CA THR A 234 -3.33 3.26 -6.51
C THR A 234 -3.38 4.76 -6.27
N LEU A 235 -4.56 5.35 -6.41
CA LEU A 235 -4.83 6.78 -6.23
C LEU A 235 -5.81 6.94 -5.06
N ALA A 236 -5.29 7.01 -3.85
CA ALA A 236 -6.07 7.09 -2.62
C ALA A 236 -7.07 8.26 -2.64
N GLY A 237 -6.64 9.43 -3.11
CA GLY A 237 -7.44 10.66 -3.09
C GLY A 237 -8.60 10.69 -4.07
N SER A 238 -8.71 9.70 -4.96
CA SER A 238 -9.83 9.57 -5.90
C SER A 238 -10.46 8.17 -5.90
N GLU A 239 -10.06 7.31 -4.95
CA GLU A 239 -10.52 5.91 -4.85
C GLU A 239 -10.44 5.17 -6.20
N GLN A 240 -9.28 5.29 -6.86
CA GLN A 240 -9.05 4.73 -8.18
C GLN A 240 -7.79 3.87 -8.25
N LEU A 241 -7.82 2.88 -9.12
CA LEU A 241 -6.65 2.16 -9.60
C LEU A 241 -6.38 2.59 -11.06
N LEU A 242 -5.23 3.20 -11.29
CA LEU A 242 -4.76 3.69 -12.59
C LEU A 242 -3.90 2.62 -13.26
N ALA A 243 -4.25 2.23 -14.49
CA ALA A 243 -3.45 1.35 -15.32
C ALA A 243 -2.73 2.14 -16.40
N LEU A 244 -1.42 1.95 -16.51
CA LEU A 244 -0.56 2.56 -17.52
C LEU A 244 0.10 1.47 -18.36
N GLU A 245 0.18 1.68 -19.66
CA GLU A 245 1.09 0.95 -20.54
C GLU A 245 2.48 1.57 -20.44
N ARG A 246 3.50 0.72 -20.29
CA ARG A 246 4.90 1.13 -20.33
C ARG A 246 5.40 1.13 -21.77
N GLY A 247 5.92 2.27 -22.21
CA GLY A 247 6.66 2.40 -23.45
C GLY A 247 8.16 2.19 -23.24
N SER A 248 8.96 2.66 -24.21
CA SER A 248 10.41 2.72 -24.04
C SER A 248 10.82 3.86 -23.11
N GLY A 249 11.77 3.58 -22.22
CA GLY A 249 12.31 4.56 -21.27
C GLY A 249 11.23 5.17 -20.37
N SER A 250 11.15 6.50 -20.37
CA SER A 250 10.24 7.26 -19.51
C SER A 250 8.80 7.35 -20.04
N SER A 251 8.49 6.74 -21.18
CA SER A 251 7.19 6.85 -21.83
C SER A 251 6.14 5.99 -21.13
N VAL A 252 4.99 6.57 -20.81
CA VAL A 252 3.82 5.87 -20.29
C VAL A 252 2.55 6.37 -20.98
N ARG A 253 1.56 5.50 -21.12
CA ARG A 253 0.25 5.83 -21.68
C ARG A 253 -0.86 5.33 -20.77
N GLU A 254 -1.79 6.20 -20.41
CA GLU A 254 -2.97 5.79 -19.63
C GLU A 254 -3.83 4.80 -20.42
N LEU A 255 -4.17 3.68 -19.79
CA LEU A 255 -5.03 2.64 -20.34
C LEU A 255 -6.44 2.71 -19.75
N ALA A 256 -6.53 2.80 -18.41
CA ALA A 256 -7.79 2.74 -17.71
C ALA A 256 -7.69 3.33 -16.30
N ARG A 257 -8.86 3.73 -15.77
CA ARG A 257 -9.09 4.03 -14.36
C ARG A 257 -10.23 3.18 -13.86
N ILE A 258 -9.98 2.42 -12.80
CA ILE A 258 -10.97 1.55 -12.18
C ILE A 258 -11.36 2.19 -10.85
N SER A 259 -12.64 2.49 -10.65
CA SER A 259 -13.14 2.91 -9.35
C SER A 259 -13.14 1.72 -8.38
N VAL A 260 -12.68 1.95 -7.16
CA VAL A 260 -12.58 0.93 -6.12
C VAL A 260 -13.26 1.42 -4.85
N ALA A 261 -13.72 0.50 -4.01
CA ALA A 261 -14.41 0.86 -2.78
C ALA A 261 -13.40 1.05 -1.62
N GLY A 262 -13.37 2.25 -1.05
CA GLY A 262 -12.46 2.65 0.03
C GLY A 262 -11.13 3.18 -0.49
N THR A 263 -10.23 3.54 0.42
CA THR A 263 -8.94 4.16 0.09
C THR A 263 -7.92 3.10 -0.36
N PRO A 264 -7.53 3.01 -1.64
CA PRO A 264 -6.58 1.99 -2.10
C PRO A 264 -5.16 2.23 -1.56
N ILE A 265 -4.49 1.16 -1.14
CA ILE A 265 -3.12 1.17 -0.58
C ILE A 265 -2.16 0.47 -1.53
N ASN A 266 -1.83 -0.81 -1.30
CA ASN A 266 -0.88 -1.53 -2.15
C ASN A 266 -1.60 -2.56 -3.04
N PRO A 267 -1.33 -2.54 -4.36
CA PRO A 267 -1.68 -3.61 -5.26
C PRO A 267 -0.59 -4.71 -5.28
N SER A 268 -0.98 -5.97 -5.48
CA SER A 268 -0.05 -7.09 -5.69
C SER A 268 -0.64 -8.09 -6.68
N PHE A 269 0.15 -8.58 -7.64
CA PHE A 269 -0.36 -9.53 -8.62
C PHE A 269 -0.53 -10.93 -8.02
N ASN A 270 -1.66 -11.54 -8.33
CA ASN A 270 -1.96 -12.95 -8.06
C ASN A 270 -2.18 -13.68 -9.40
N GLY A 271 -1.07 -14.16 -9.98
CA GLY A 271 -1.08 -14.73 -11.33
C GLY A 271 -1.05 -13.66 -12.43
N SER A 272 -1.39 -14.05 -13.66
CA SER A 272 -1.13 -13.21 -14.86
C SER A 272 -2.10 -12.05 -15.06
N SER A 273 -3.34 -12.19 -14.58
CA SER A 273 -4.43 -11.25 -14.89
C SER A 273 -5.29 -10.86 -13.68
N ASN A 274 -4.87 -11.25 -12.47
CA ASN A 274 -5.55 -10.83 -11.24
C ASN A 274 -4.58 -10.07 -10.36
N LEU A 275 -5.12 -9.08 -9.68
CA LEU A 275 -4.42 -8.23 -8.73
C LEU A 275 -5.23 -8.23 -7.44
N PHE A 276 -4.57 -8.51 -6.31
CA PHE A 276 -5.11 -8.17 -5.00
C PHE A 276 -4.82 -6.70 -4.71
N LEU A 277 -5.83 -5.99 -4.24
CA LEU A 277 -5.74 -4.59 -3.88
C LEU A 277 -6.25 -4.41 -2.46
N ALA A 278 -5.36 -4.04 -1.56
CA ALA A 278 -5.76 -3.62 -0.23
C ALA A 278 -6.44 -2.24 -0.29
N THR A 279 -7.58 -2.11 0.37
CA THR A 279 -8.26 -0.82 0.57
C THR A 279 -8.63 -0.62 2.03
N ILE A 280 -8.55 0.64 2.48
CA ILE A 280 -8.97 1.06 3.82
C ILE A 280 -10.40 1.59 3.74
N PRO A 281 -11.40 0.89 4.31
CA PRO A 281 -12.80 1.31 4.24
C PRO A 281 -13.11 2.59 5.02
N SER A 282 -12.37 2.84 6.12
CA SER A 282 -12.59 3.98 7.01
C SER A 282 -11.26 4.64 7.37
N ALA A 283 -11.00 5.83 6.80
CA ALA A 283 -9.81 6.60 7.11
C ALA A 283 -9.80 7.11 8.57
N TYR A 284 -10.98 7.29 9.16
CA TYR A 284 -11.13 7.67 10.56
C TYR A 284 -10.66 6.54 11.48
N ASP A 285 -11.22 5.33 11.32
CA ASP A 285 -10.85 4.19 12.17
C ASP A 285 -9.39 3.78 11.96
N TRP A 286 -8.88 3.92 10.74
CA TRP A 286 -7.46 3.77 10.45
C TRP A 286 -6.60 4.74 11.27
N SER A 287 -6.99 6.02 11.34
CA SER A 287 -6.26 7.02 12.13
C SER A 287 -6.35 6.72 13.62
N SER A 288 -7.54 6.35 14.12
CA SER A 288 -7.72 5.96 15.53
C SER A 288 -6.84 4.76 15.89
N HIS A 289 -6.78 3.74 15.02
CA HIS A 289 -5.92 2.58 15.21
C HIS A 289 -4.42 2.91 15.12
N ALA A 290 -4.04 3.90 14.29
CA ALA A 290 -2.67 4.37 14.21
C ALA A 290 -2.20 4.95 15.55
N ASP A 291 -3.08 5.66 16.25
CA ASP A 291 -2.79 6.31 17.52
C ASP A 291 -2.93 5.35 18.72
N ASP A 292 -3.90 4.42 18.68
CA ASP A 292 -4.18 3.46 19.75
C ASP A 292 -4.39 2.04 19.21
N ALA A 293 -3.59 1.08 19.70
CA ALA A 293 -3.69 -0.33 19.32
C ALA A 293 -5.00 -1.02 19.78
N ALA A 294 -5.71 -0.44 20.76
CA ALA A 294 -7.00 -0.93 21.21
C ALA A 294 -8.12 -0.67 20.19
N GLU A 295 -8.03 0.45 19.46
CA GLU A 295 -8.97 0.80 18.40
C GLU A 295 -8.79 -0.13 17.20
N LYS A 296 -9.87 -0.45 16.49
CA LYS A 296 -9.83 -1.38 15.34
C LYS A 296 -10.10 -0.63 14.05
N ALA A 297 -9.32 -0.96 13.02
CA ALA A 297 -9.49 -0.42 11.68
C ALA A 297 -10.03 -1.51 10.74
N PRO A 298 -11.15 -1.26 10.04
CA PRO A 298 -11.64 -2.18 9.03
C PRO A 298 -10.61 -2.51 7.95
N SER A 299 -10.62 -3.74 7.47
CA SER A 299 -9.74 -4.25 6.42
C SER A 299 -10.53 -4.77 5.24
N ARG A 300 -10.11 -4.44 4.02
CA ARG A 300 -10.67 -5.00 2.78
C ARG A 300 -9.57 -5.33 1.78
N ILE A 301 -9.64 -6.52 1.20
CA ILE A 301 -8.87 -6.90 0.01
C ILE A 301 -9.84 -7.10 -1.14
N LEU A 302 -9.64 -6.35 -2.21
CA LEU A 302 -10.32 -6.53 -3.48
C LEU A 302 -9.50 -7.46 -4.38
N GLN A 303 -10.17 -8.33 -5.11
CA GLN A 303 -9.63 -8.96 -6.31
C GLN A 303 -10.04 -8.14 -7.52
N VAL A 304 -9.06 -7.76 -8.33
CA VAL A 304 -9.25 -6.98 -9.56
C VAL A 304 -8.88 -7.84 -10.77
N ASP A 305 -9.84 -8.06 -11.67
CA ASP A 305 -9.58 -8.58 -13.01
C ASP A 305 -8.96 -7.46 -13.85
N THR A 306 -7.69 -7.61 -14.19
CA THR A 306 -6.92 -6.57 -14.89
C THR A 306 -7.22 -6.47 -16.38
N LEU A 307 -7.96 -7.43 -16.95
CA LEU A 307 -8.40 -7.43 -18.34
C LEU A 307 -9.75 -6.72 -18.48
N GLN A 308 -10.67 -6.98 -17.56
CA GLN A 308 -12.04 -6.45 -17.60
C GLN A 308 -12.25 -5.23 -16.71
N GLY A 309 -11.32 -4.94 -15.80
CA GLY A 309 -11.43 -3.88 -14.81
C GLY A 309 -12.53 -4.12 -13.77
N ARG A 310 -12.93 -5.38 -13.56
CA ARG A 310 -13.97 -5.76 -12.59
C ARG A 310 -13.34 -6.02 -11.23
N THR A 311 -14.07 -5.66 -10.18
CA THR A 311 -13.65 -5.85 -8.80
C THR A 311 -14.61 -6.78 -8.07
N ALA A 312 -14.05 -7.62 -7.20
CA ALA A 312 -14.78 -8.45 -6.25
C ALA A 312 -14.11 -8.33 -4.88
N VAL A 313 -14.86 -8.54 -3.80
CA VAL A 313 -14.28 -8.55 -2.45
C VAL A 313 -13.77 -9.95 -2.16
N ALA A 314 -12.46 -10.09 -1.93
CA ALA A 314 -11.81 -11.35 -1.59
C ALA A 314 -11.72 -11.59 -0.08
N TYR A 315 -11.63 -10.50 0.69
CA TYR A 315 -11.63 -10.52 2.15
C TYR A 315 -12.17 -9.20 2.66
N GLN A 316 -13.02 -9.23 3.68
CA GLN A 316 -13.29 -8.03 4.47
C GLN A 316 -13.72 -8.34 5.90
N ASN A 317 -13.18 -7.57 6.85
CA ASN A 317 -13.35 -7.78 8.28
C ASN A 317 -13.33 -6.41 9.01
N PRO A 318 -14.14 -6.21 10.07
CA PRO A 318 -14.15 -4.96 10.85
C PRO A 318 -12.83 -4.60 11.56
N GLY A 319 -11.85 -5.49 11.56
CA GLY A 319 -10.49 -5.25 12.06
C GLY A 319 -10.06 -6.21 13.17
N GLU A 320 -10.93 -7.15 13.57
CA GLU A 320 -10.66 -8.08 14.65
C GLU A 320 -9.60 -9.14 14.31
N GLU A 321 -9.52 -9.56 13.04
CA GLU A 321 -8.51 -10.52 12.56
C GLU A 321 -7.22 -9.82 12.13
N ILE A 322 -7.35 -8.70 11.42
CA ILE A 322 -6.25 -7.80 11.07
C ILE A 322 -6.83 -6.40 10.93
N SER A 323 -6.28 -5.44 11.68
CA SER A 323 -6.69 -4.05 11.61
C SER A 323 -5.92 -3.33 10.50
N GLY A 324 -6.66 -2.75 9.56
CA GLY A 324 -6.05 -1.99 8.48
C GLY A 324 -5.04 -2.78 7.63
N ALA A 325 -5.49 -3.80 6.91
CA ALA A 325 -4.63 -4.49 5.96
C ALA A 325 -4.18 -3.54 4.83
N THR A 326 -2.87 -3.49 4.55
CA THR A 326 -2.26 -2.60 3.54
C THR A 326 -1.70 -3.32 2.33
N ILE A 327 -1.45 -4.62 2.43
CA ILE A 327 -0.94 -5.47 1.37
C ILE A 327 -1.54 -6.86 1.50
N ALA A 328 -1.73 -7.54 0.37
CA ALA A 328 -2.10 -8.94 0.31
C ALA A 328 -1.24 -9.64 -0.74
N VAL A 329 -0.51 -10.69 -0.36
CA VAL A 329 0.36 -11.44 -1.26
C VAL A 329 -0.10 -12.89 -1.34
N ALA A 330 -0.24 -13.42 -2.56
CA ALA A 330 -0.61 -14.80 -2.80
C ALA A 330 0.62 -15.71 -2.85
N ASN A 331 0.54 -16.90 -2.27
CA ASN A 331 1.50 -17.99 -2.53
C ASN A 331 0.75 -19.34 -2.54
N GLY A 332 0.64 -19.95 -3.71
CA GLY A 332 -0.12 -21.18 -3.89
C GLY A 332 -1.57 -21.05 -3.44
N ASN A 333 -1.99 -21.87 -2.49
CA ASN A 333 -3.33 -21.86 -1.90
C ASN A 333 -3.43 -21.00 -0.63
N ARG A 334 -2.50 -20.06 -0.43
CA ARG A 334 -2.48 -19.16 0.73
C ARG A 334 -2.40 -17.70 0.32
N ILE A 335 -2.91 -16.86 1.21
CA ILE A 335 -2.84 -15.40 1.14
C ILE A 335 -2.25 -14.87 2.45
N TYR A 336 -1.37 -13.88 2.34
CA TYR A 336 -0.68 -13.26 3.47
C TYR A 336 -1.03 -11.78 3.50
N LEU A 337 -1.62 -11.31 4.59
CA LEU A 337 -2.06 -9.94 4.78
C LEU A 337 -1.10 -9.21 5.73
N GLY A 338 -0.60 -8.05 5.29
CA GLY A 338 0.23 -7.14 6.08
C GLY A 338 -0.54 -5.88 6.50
N GLN A 339 -0.01 -5.15 7.48
CA GLN A 339 -0.59 -3.94 8.04
C GLN A 339 0.48 -2.99 8.59
N LYS A 340 0.15 -1.73 8.92
CA LYS A 340 1.18 -0.74 9.32
C LYS A 340 1.58 -0.73 10.78
N TYR A 341 0.78 -1.28 11.70
CA TYR A 341 0.94 -0.93 13.12
C TYR A 341 1.16 -2.11 14.05
N ASP A 342 0.37 -3.18 14.01
CA ASP A 342 0.59 -4.30 14.93
C ASP A 342 1.69 -5.27 14.44
N SER A 343 2.07 -6.19 15.32
CA SER A 343 3.31 -6.97 15.19
C SER A 343 3.12 -8.39 14.63
N PHE A 344 2.33 -8.51 13.56
CA PHE A 344 2.08 -9.80 12.90
C PHE A 344 1.65 -9.68 11.43
N VAL A 345 1.89 -10.74 10.67
CA VAL A 345 1.30 -11.00 9.35
C VAL A 345 0.17 -12.02 9.52
N LEU A 346 -0.99 -11.82 8.88
CA LEU A 346 -2.08 -12.79 8.90
C LEU A 346 -1.97 -13.73 7.70
N ALA A 347 -1.80 -15.03 7.91
CA ALA A 347 -1.71 -16.04 6.86
C ALA A 347 -2.98 -16.90 6.83
N CYS A 348 -3.70 -16.91 5.71
CA CYS A 348 -4.95 -17.66 5.56
C CYS A 348 -4.90 -18.60 4.36
N ALA A 349 -5.88 -19.49 4.24
CA ALA A 349 -6.18 -20.13 2.97
C ALA A 349 -6.66 -19.08 1.96
N ALA A 350 -6.21 -19.20 0.70
CA ALA A 350 -6.71 -18.38 -0.38
C ALA A 350 -8.18 -18.74 -0.69
N PRO A 351 -9.01 -17.76 -1.14
CA PRO A 351 -10.41 -17.95 -1.46
C PRO A 351 -10.65 -18.81 -2.72
#